data_AF-A0A8J6XGM3-F1
#
_entry.id   AF-A0A8J6XGM3-F1
#
_cell.length_a   1.000
_cell.length_b   1.000
_cell.length_c   1.000
_cell.angle_alpha   90.00
_cell.angle_beta   90.00
_cell.angle_gamma   90.00
#
_symmetry.space_group_name_H-M   'P 1'
#
loop_
_entity.id
_entity.type
_entity.pdbx_description
1 polymer ?
#
loop_
_entity_poly.entity_id
_entity_poly.type
_entity_poly.pdbx_seq_one_letter_code
_entity_poly.pdbx_strand_id
1 'polypeptide(L)'
;MKLDSLNTNTNQILPSDLVNSIDKVLIIAYKESTEQLEETLNREGLACVVQRQETKPEYQNFSRSYLCLLNHQRAWEKAALLSKPTLIMEADFVPVLGLGKLPLPFNPHQSDVGISWLYTCAPQVYSISPDGYAEGFSVSTVAYIVTPQGARCLLDLLKEVTEKKGATTYSSWDSTIDPFLRQRKLKNYIPWRNYGEHGGLPNPEHHQNNLSKTHRADVLYGKLAFMPMYAVNGSRQQFLMIRLQARLKGIARLVTGRFLRLRVLQGSSTPAKILRFAVFRHFSLIP
;
A
#
# COMPACT_ATOMS: atom_id res chain seq x y z
N MET A 1 -45.99 7.86 11.73
CA MET A 1 -46.33 8.19 10.33
C MET A 1 -45.53 7.25 9.44
N LYS A 2 -46.20 6.22 8.88
CA LYS A 2 -45.63 5.27 7.91
C LYS A 2 -45.89 5.81 6.50
N LEU A 3 -44.86 5.80 5.67
CA LEU A 3 -44.86 5.83 4.20
C LEU A 3 -43.36 5.79 3.82
N ASP A 4 -42.83 4.94 2.98
CA ASP A 4 -43.29 3.68 2.38
C ASP A 4 -42.04 2.96 1.86
N SER A 5 -42.19 1.67 1.64
CA SER A 5 -41.28 0.75 0.99
C SER A 5 -40.63 1.32 -0.28
N LEU A 6 -39.30 1.46 -0.27
CA LEU A 6 -38.48 1.27 -1.45
C LEU A 6 -37.71 -0.03 -1.29
N ASN A 7 -38.25 -1.04 -1.96
CA ASN A 7 -37.55 -2.25 -2.33
C ASN A 7 -36.31 -1.86 -3.15
N THR A 8 -35.14 -1.83 -2.50
CA THR A 8 -33.88 -1.98 -3.20
C THR A 8 -33.33 -3.33 -2.78
N ASN A 9 -33.53 -4.33 -3.65
CA ASN A 9 -32.62 -5.46 -3.77
C ASN A 9 -31.25 -4.93 -4.21
N THR A 10 -30.58 -4.18 -3.33
CA THR A 10 -29.14 -4.14 -3.36
C THR A 10 -28.73 -5.50 -2.84
N ASN A 11 -28.28 -6.39 -3.73
CA ASN A 11 -27.30 -7.39 -3.34
C ASN A 11 -26.18 -6.61 -2.65
N GLN A 12 -26.26 -6.47 -1.32
CA GLN A 12 -25.18 -5.96 -0.53
C GLN A 12 -24.09 -7.00 -0.69
N ILE A 13 -23.17 -6.75 -1.63
CA ILE A 13 -21.93 -7.48 -1.73
C ILE A 13 -21.29 -7.32 -0.36
N LEU A 14 -21.33 -8.39 0.45
CA LEU A 14 -20.63 -8.41 1.71
C LEU A 14 -19.17 -8.06 1.42
N PRO A 15 -18.55 -7.14 2.19
CA PRO A 15 -17.16 -6.80 1.97
C PRO A 15 -16.34 -8.08 2.00
N SER A 16 -15.70 -8.43 0.87
CA SER A 16 -14.81 -9.58 0.85
C SER A 16 -13.62 -9.23 1.74
N ASP A 17 -13.37 -10.06 2.74
CA ASP A 17 -12.23 -9.89 3.62
C ASP A 17 -10.94 -10.24 2.88
N LEU A 18 -9.83 -9.73 3.39
CA LEU A 18 -8.53 -9.87 2.77
C LEU A 18 -8.13 -11.35 2.64
N VAL A 19 -8.38 -12.17 3.68
CA VAL A 19 -7.98 -13.58 3.72
C VAL A 19 -8.68 -14.44 2.66
N ASN A 20 -9.98 -14.23 2.38
CA ASN A 20 -10.69 -15.02 1.38
C ASN A 20 -10.45 -14.53 -0.07
N SER A 21 -9.87 -13.34 -0.21
CA SER A 21 -9.75 -12.65 -1.49
C SER A 21 -8.40 -12.82 -2.18
N ILE A 22 -7.35 -13.12 -1.42
CA ILE A 22 -6.00 -13.26 -1.96
C ILE A 22 -5.62 -14.72 -2.09
N ASP A 23 -4.76 -15.04 -3.07
CA ASP A 23 -4.22 -16.39 -3.24
C ASP A 23 -3.05 -16.67 -2.29
N LYS A 24 -2.20 -15.66 -2.14
CA LYS A 24 -0.86 -15.82 -1.57
C LYS A 24 -0.37 -14.54 -0.95
N VAL A 25 0.40 -14.68 0.13
CA VAL A 25 1.20 -13.61 0.71
C VAL A 25 2.67 -13.84 0.40
N LEU A 26 3.34 -12.84 -0.16
CA LEU A 26 4.77 -12.83 -0.44
C LEU A 26 5.45 -11.77 0.43
N ILE A 27 6.37 -12.21 1.28
CA ILE A 27 7.21 -11.32 2.08
C ILE A 27 8.55 -11.15 1.37
N ILE A 28 8.91 -9.93 1.01
CA ILE A 28 10.19 -9.57 0.42
C ILE A 28 11.15 -9.19 1.55
N ALA A 29 12.29 -9.86 1.63
CA ALA A 29 13.32 -9.61 2.63
C ALA A 29 14.72 -9.62 2.00
N TYR A 30 15.70 -8.98 2.65
CA TYR A 30 17.11 -9.21 2.38
C TYR A 30 17.73 -10.04 3.50
N LYS A 31 18.02 -9.40 4.64
CA LYS A 31 18.66 -10.01 5.82
C LYS A 31 17.83 -9.87 7.09
N GLU A 32 16.75 -9.11 7.01
CA GLU A 32 15.83 -8.85 8.10
C GLU A 32 15.20 -10.14 8.59
N SER A 33 14.99 -10.24 9.91
CA SER A 33 14.12 -11.26 10.49
C SER A 33 12.68 -10.98 10.08
N THR A 34 11.98 -12.03 9.67
CA THR A 34 10.57 -11.99 9.24
C THR A 34 9.65 -12.69 10.24
N GLU A 35 10.20 -13.28 11.30
CA GLU A 35 9.51 -14.17 12.24
C GLU A 35 8.22 -13.55 12.81
N GLN A 36 8.30 -12.34 13.39
CA GLN A 36 7.12 -11.66 13.96
C GLN A 36 6.04 -11.36 12.91
N LEU A 37 6.44 -11.03 11.68
CA LEU A 37 5.52 -10.77 10.58
C LEU A 37 4.86 -12.08 10.13
N GLU A 38 5.63 -13.15 9.95
CA GLU A 38 5.16 -14.48 9.57
C GLU A 38 4.19 -15.04 10.62
N GLU A 39 4.54 -15.01 11.90
CA GLU A 39 3.67 -15.45 13.00
C GLU A 39 2.36 -14.65 13.06
N THR A 40 2.43 -13.35 12.77
CA THR A 40 1.24 -12.50 12.74
C THR A 40 0.34 -12.86 11.57
N LEU A 41 0.89 -13.01 10.37
CA LEU A 41 0.12 -13.38 9.17
C LEU A 41 -0.50 -14.77 9.30
N ASN A 42 0.26 -15.76 9.80
CA ASN A 42 -0.25 -17.11 10.02
C ASN A 42 -1.41 -17.15 11.02
N ARG A 43 -1.35 -16.37 12.11
CA ARG A 43 -2.47 -16.23 13.07
C ARG A 43 -3.72 -15.60 12.46
N GLU A 44 -3.56 -14.78 11.42
CA GLU A 44 -4.65 -14.14 10.68
C GLU A 44 -5.17 -15.00 9.52
N GLY A 45 -4.66 -16.24 9.36
CA GLY A 45 -5.04 -17.15 8.28
C GLY A 45 -4.36 -16.86 6.93
N LEU A 46 -3.34 -15.99 6.92
CA LEU A 46 -2.64 -15.55 5.73
C LEU A 46 -1.33 -16.34 5.57
N ALA A 47 -1.40 -17.48 4.89
CA ALA A 47 -0.22 -18.28 4.59
C ALA A 47 0.79 -17.49 3.75
N CYS A 48 2.00 -17.30 4.27
CA CYS A 48 3.02 -16.47 3.65
C CYS A 48 4.24 -17.26 3.17
N VAL A 49 4.88 -16.75 2.13
CA VAL A 49 6.18 -17.24 1.63
C VAL A 49 7.18 -16.10 1.66
N VAL A 50 8.29 -16.31 2.37
CA VAL A 50 9.41 -15.37 2.39
C VAL A 50 10.27 -15.56 1.15
N GLN A 51 10.54 -14.45 0.47
CA GLN A 51 11.46 -14.35 -0.66
C GLN A 51 12.63 -13.47 -0.27
N ARG A 52 13.80 -14.09 -0.16
CA ARG A 52 15.05 -13.37 0.13
C ARG A 52 15.73 -12.91 -1.16
N GLN A 53 16.30 -11.71 -1.12
CA GLN A 53 17.15 -11.15 -2.16
C GLN A 53 18.28 -12.14 -2.50
N GLU A 54 18.42 -12.44 -3.80
CA GLU A 54 19.53 -13.25 -4.29
C GLU A 54 20.85 -12.51 -4.14
N THR A 55 21.92 -13.25 -3.83
CA THR A 55 23.28 -12.73 -3.83
C THR A 55 23.97 -13.19 -5.12
N LYS A 56 24.23 -12.26 -6.04
CA LYS A 56 24.98 -12.50 -7.27
C LYS A 56 26.15 -11.52 -7.37
N PRO A 57 27.30 -11.92 -7.97
CA PRO A 57 28.44 -11.01 -8.16
C PRO A 57 28.05 -9.73 -8.91
N GLU A 58 27.17 -9.83 -9.91
CA GLU A 58 26.69 -8.69 -10.69
C GLU A 58 25.94 -7.62 -9.86
N TYR A 59 25.41 -7.98 -8.69
CA TYR A 59 24.63 -7.09 -7.83
C TYR A 59 25.50 -6.17 -6.96
N GLN A 60 26.81 -6.41 -6.91
CA GLN A 60 27.72 -5.68 -6.01
C GLN A 60 27.68 -4.16 -6.21
N ASN A 61 27.46 -3.71 -7.45
CA ASN A 61 27.47 -2.30 -7.83
C ASN A 61 26.06 -1.71 -8.04
N PHE A 62 25.01 -2.50 -7.83
CA PHE A 62 23.65 -2.01 -8.04
C PHE A 62 23.22 -1.08 -6.91
N SER A 63 22.42 -0.07 -7.23
CA SER A 63 21.84 0.81 -6.22
C SER A 63 20.88 0.02 -5.32
N ARG A 64 20.68 0.48 -4.08
CA ARG A 64 19.78 -0.24 -3.15
C ARG A 64 18.34 -0.16 -3.65
N SER A 65 17.95 0.98 -4.21
CA SER A 65 16.67 1.14 -4.91
C SER A 65 16.49 0.13 -6.05
N TYR A 66 17.50 -0.11 -6.90
CA TYR A 66 17.39 -1.07 -7.99
C TYR A 66 17.33 -2.52 -7.49
N LEU A 67 18.09 -2.88 -6.45
CA LEU A 67 17.97 -4.18 -5.80
C LEU A 67 16.57 -4.41 -5.22
N CYS A 68 15.99 -3.37 -4.60
CA CYS A 68 14.60 -3.41 -4.14
C CYS A 68 13.64 -3.71 -5.30
N LEU A 69 13.79 -3.02 -6.43
CA LEU A 69 13.01 -3.28 -7.64
C LEU A 69 13.13 -4.72 -8.13
N LEU A 70 14.33 -5.31 -8.14
CA LEU A 70 14.53 -6.72 -8.53
C LEU A 70 13.83 -7.70 -7.58
N ASN A 71 13.73 -7.40 -6.29
CA ASN A 71 12.94 -8.24 -5.38
C ASN A 71 11.44 -8.16 -5.70
N HIS A 72 10.93 -6.97 -5.96
CA HIS A 72 9.54 -6.79 -6.36
C HIS A 72 9.24 -7.46 -7.69
N GLN A 73 10.15 -7.39 -8.67
CA GLN A 73 10.04 -8.13 -9.93
C GLN A 73 9.79 -9.62 -9.68
N ARG A 74 10.63 -10.29 -8.88
CA ARG A 74 10.49 -11.72 -8.60
C ARG A 74 9.15 -12.06 -7.91
N ALA A 75 8.62 -11.14 -7.11
CA ALA A 75 7.28 -11.29 -6.54
C ALA A 75 6.18 -11.10 -7.60
N TRP A 76 6.35 -10.14 -8.52
CA TRP A 76 5.44 -9.92 -9.65
C TRP A 76 5.43 -11.10 -10.62
N GLU A 77 6.59 -11.72 -10.90
CA GLU A 77 6.69 -12.93 -11.73
C GLU A 77 5.79 -14.04 -11.17
N LYS A 78 5.81 -14.27 -9.85
CA LYS A 78 4.93 -15.22 -9.20
C LYS A 78 3.46 -14.79 -9.28
N ALA A 79 3.16 -13.54 -8.94
CA ALA A 79 1.80 -13.02 -8.94
C ALA A 79 1.14 -13.06 -10.35
N ALA A 80 1.93 -12.85 -11.40
CA ALA A 80 1.47 -12.88 -12.79
C ALA A 80 0.97 -14.26 -13.27
N LEU A 81 1.37 -15.33 -12.57
CA LEU A 81 1.02 -16.72 -12.87
C LEU A 81 -0.19 -17.22 -12.07
N LEU A 82 -0.64 -16.48 -11.06
CA LEU A 82 -1.79 -16.86 -10.24
C LEU A 82 -3.11 -16.44 -10.87
N SER A 83 -4.22 -17.03 -10.41
CA SER A 83 -5.58 -16.69 -10.86
C SER A 83 -6.25 -15.63 -9.97
N LYS A 84 -5.73 -15.42 -8.76
CA LYS A 84 -6.24 -14.47 -7.76
C LYS A 84 -5.19 -13.41 -7.41
N PRO A 85 -5.59 -12.27 -6.82
CA PRO A 85 -4.65 -11.25 -6.36
C PRO A 85 -3.65 -11.78 -5.33
N THR A 86 -2.46 -11.16 -5.32
CA THR A 86 -1.36 -11.49 -4.40
C THR A 86 -1.09 -10.32 -3.47
N LEU A 87 -0.95 -10.59 -2.17
CA LEU A 87 -0.45 -9.61 -1.20
C LEU A 87 1.08 -9.66 -1.18
N ILE A 88 1.73 -8.53 -1.46
CA ILE A 88 3.18 -8.37 -1.42
C ILE A 88 3.53 -7.37 -0.32
N MET A 89 4.50 -7.72 0.52
CA MET A 89 4.90 -6.91 1.67
C MET A 89 6.42 -6.95 1.85
N GLU A 90 7.02 -5.85 2.29
CA GLU A 90 8.41 -5.81 2.74
C GLU A 90 8.52 -6.36 4.18
N ALA A 91 9.67 -6.95 4.51
CA ALA A 91 9.92 -7.63 5.78
C ALA A 91 9.73 -6.76 7.02
N ASP A 92 9.83 -5.44 6.86
CA ASP A 92 9.69 -4.49 7.96
C ASP A 92 8.28 -3.89 8.07
N PHE A 93 7.32 -4.38 7.30
CA PHE A 93 5.93 -4.00 7.47
C PHE A 93 5.38 -4.51 8.80
N VAL A 94 4.70 -3.63 9.53
CA VAL A 94 4.02 -3.95 10.78
C VAL A 94 2.51 -3.88 10.55
N PRO A 95 1.82 -5.02 10.40
CA PRO A 95 0.38 -5.05 10.20
C PRO A 95 -0.37 -4.57 11.45
N VAL A 96 -1.62 -4.14 11.27
CA VAL A 96 -2.56 -4.03 12.38
C VAL A 96 -3.11 -5.40 12.77
N LEU A 97 -3.53 -5.54 14.02
CA LEU A 97 -4.29 -6.71 14.49
C LEU A 97 -5.59 -6.85 13.69
N GLY A 98 -5.96 -8.08 13.33
CA GLY A 98 -7.15 -8.37 12.54
C GLY A 98 -6.99 -8.13 11.04
N LEU A 99 -5.76 -8.00 10.53
CA LEU A 99 -5.47 -7.71 9.11
C LEU A 99 -6.26 -8.62 8.15
N GLY A 100 -6.34 -9.93 8.44
CA GLY A 100 -6.98 -10.89 7.55
C GLY A 100 -8.48 -10.63 7.36
N LYS A 101 -9.12 -10.00 8.34
CA LYS A 101 -10.56 -9.68 8.37
C LYS A 101 -10.88 -8.28 7.85
N LEU A 102 -9.87 -7.48 7.51
CA LEU A 102 -10.08 -6.16 6.95
C LEU A 102 -10.63 -6.27 5.52
N PRO A 103 -11.45 -5.29 5.07
CA PRO A 103 -12.05 -5.35 3.74
C PRO A 103 -10.98 -5.24 2.64
N LEU A 104 -11.29 -5.67 1.42
CA LEU A 104 -10.49 -5.27 0.27
C LEU A 104 -10.62 -3.75 0.01
N PRO A 105 -9.54 -3.03 -0.36
CA PRO A 105 -9.64 -1.63 -0.75
C PRO A 105 -10.17 -1.39 -2.18
N PHE A 106 -10.65 -2.42 -2.86
CA PHE A 106 -11.18 -2.38 -4.23
C PHE A 106 -12.27 -3.44 -4.42
N ASN A 107 -13.04 -3.33 -5.51
CA ASN A 107 -14.07 -4.31 -5.85
C ASN A 107 -13.41 -5.61 -6.38
N PRO A 108 -13.58 -6.78 -5.72
CA PRO A 108 -12.97 -8.04 -6.15
C PRO A 108 -13.46 -8.55 -7.52
N HIS A 109 -14.61 -8.08 -7.98
CA HIS A 109 -15.18 -8.45 -9.28
C HIS A 109 -14.70 -7.57 -10.43
N GLN A 110 -13.90 -6.54 -10.14
CA GLN A 110 -13.41 -5.62 -11.13
C GLN A 110 -12.16 -6.20 -11.83
N SER A 111 -12.21 -6.29 -13.15
CA SER A 111 -11.17 -6.93 -13.95
C SER A 111 -9.95 -6.06 -14.23
N ASP A 112 -10.09 -4.73 -14.17
CA ASP A 112 -9.05 -3.75 -14.52
C ASP A 112 -8.32 -3.17 -13.30
N VAL A 113 -8.33 -3.86 -12.16
CA VAL A 113 -7.53 -3.48 -10.99
C VAL A 113 -6.06 -3.80 -11.26
N GLY A 114 -5.18 -2.80 -11.15
CA GLY A 114 -3.73 -2.99 -11.25
C GLY A 114 -3.10 -3.29 -9.90
N ILE A 115 -3.18 -2.31 -8.99
CA ILE A 115 -2.57 -2.38 -7.66
C ILE A 115 -3.48 -1.74 -6.62
N SER A 116 -3.41 -2.21 -5.38
CA SER A 116 -4.03 -1.58 -4.23
C SER A 116 -3.05 -1.51 -3.07
N TRP A 117 -2.71 -0.32 -2.61
CA TRP A 117 -1.85 -0.17 -1.44
C TRP A 117 -2.61 -0.57 -0.16
N LEU A 118 -1.89 -1.16 0.79
CA LEU A 118 -2.37 -1.39 2.16
C LEU A 118 -1.69 -0.43 3.15
N TYR A 119 -0.48 -0.01 2.83
CA TYR A 119 0.20 1.11 3.47
C TYR A 119 0.50 2.18 2.43
N THR A 120 0.29 3.43 2.83
CA THR A 120 0.43 4.58 1.96
C THR A 120 1.50 5.54 2.44
N CYS A 121 2.38 5.91 1.52
CA CYS A 121 3.38 6.95 1.66
C CYS A 121 3.05 8.07 0.68
N ALA A 122 3.01 9.32 1.19
CA ALA A 122 2.62 10.52 0.43
C ALA A 122 1.43 10.29 -0.54
N PRO A 123 0.32 9.69 -0.08
CA PRO A 123 -0.75 9.30 -0.98
C PRO A 123 -1.52 10.48 -1.55
N GLN A 124 -2.15 10.25 -2.70
CA GLN A 124 -3.20 11.13 -3.22
C GLN A 124 -4.41 10.31 -3.66
N VAL A 125 -5.60 10.79 -3.32
CA VAL A 125 -6.86 10.29 -3.88
C VAL A 125 -7.24 11.14 -5.08
N TYR A 126 -7.69 10.50 -6.17
CA TYR A 126 -8.12 11.20 -7.38
C TYR A 126 -9.54 10.88 -7.83
N SER A 127 -10.14 9.77 -7.40
CA SER A 127 -11.56 9.48 -7.65
C SER A 127 -12.14 8.55 -6.57
N ILE A 128 -13.46 8.45 -6.50
CA ILE A 128 -14.17 7.39 -5.78
C ILE A 128 -14.98 6.61 -6.81
N SER A 129 -14.75 5.30 -6.89
CA SER A 129 -15.50 4.40 -7.77
C SER A 129 -17.01 4.39 -7.43
N PRO A 130 -17.89 3.94 -8.34
CA PRO A 130 -19.32 3.82 -8.06
C PRO A 130 -19.62 3.05 -6.77
N ASP A 131 -18.84 1.99 -6.51
CA ASP A 131 -18.96 1.10 -5.36
C ASP A 131 -18.33 1.67 -4.07
N GLY A 132 -17.75 2.87 -4.11
CA GLY A 132 -17.23 3.57 -2.92
C GLY A 132 -15.75 3.36 -2.61
N TYR A 133 -15.02 2.59 -3.43
CA TYR A 133 -13.56 2.43 -3.29
C TYR A 133 -12.79 3.63 -3.80
N ALA A 134 -11.73 4.03 -3.09
CA ALA A 134 -10.93 5.18 -3.45
C ALA A 134 -9.83 4.83 -4.44
N GLU A 135 -9.91 5.43 -5.62
CA GLU A 135 -8.83 5.37 -6.60
C GLU A 135 -7.81 6.45 -6.28
N GLY A 136 -6.55 6.05 -6.21
CA GLY A 136 -5.47 6.87 -5.71
C GLY A 136 -4.14 6.18 -5.84
N PHE A 137 -3.08 6.85 -5.40
CA PHE A 137 -1.75 6.29 -5.40
C PHE A 137 -1.00 6.50 -4.09
N SER A 138 0.10 5.75 -3.95
CA SER A 138 1.12 5.90 -2.93
C SER A 138 2.50 5.71 -3.55
N VAL A 139 3.52 6.37 -3.00
CA VAL A 139 4.93 6.23 -3.40
C VAL A 139 5.65 5.27 -2.45
N SER A 140 5.13 4.06 -2.32
CA SER A 140 5.70 3.02 -1.46
C SER A 140 5.31 1.63 -1.94
N THR A 141 6.22 0.69 -1.75
CA THR A 141 6.04 -0.74 -2.03
C THR A 141 6.06 -1.61 -0.79
N VAL A 142 5.95 -1.01 0.40
CA VAL A 142 6.06 -1.72 1.67
C VAL A 142 4.93 -2.73 1.90
N ALA A 143 3.69 -2.42 1.48
CA ALA A 143 2.58 -3.38 1.53
C ALA A 143 1.48 -3.02 0.53
N TYR A 144 1.18 -3.95 -0.38
CA TYR A 144 0.16 -3.76 -1.42
C TYR A 144 -0.35 -5.10 -1.97
N ILE A 145 -1.54 -5.06 -2.55
CA ILE A 145 -2.14 -6.14 -3.32
C ILE A 145 -1.91 -5.84 -4.80
N VAL A 146 -1.52 -6.85 -5.58
CA VAL A 146 -1.41 -6.75 -7.04
C VAL A 146 -2.23 -7.87 -7.70
N THR A 147 -2.93 -7.55 -8.78
CA THR A 147 -3.63 -8.56 -9.58
C THR A 147 -2.65 -9.26 -10.54
N PRO A 148 -2.99 -10.44 -11.08
CA PRO A 148 -2.17 -11.07 -12.11
C PRO A 148 -1.91 -10.16 -13.32
N GLN A 149 -2.93 -9.40 -13.75
CA GLN A 149 -2.78 -8.44 -14.85
C GLN A 149 -1.86 -7.27 -14.48
N GLY A 150 -2.05 -6.67 -13.30
CA GLY A 150 -1.17 -5.62 -12.80
C GLY A 150 0.27 -6.07 -12.69
N ALA A 151 0.51 -7.28 -12.17
CA ALA A 151 1.83 -7.87 -12.04
C ALA A 151 2.51 -8.04 -13.41
N ARG A 152 1.80 -8.56 -14.42
CA ARG A 152 2.32 -8.65 -15.80
C ARG A 152 2.75 -7.30 -16.35
N CYS A 153 1.94 -6.26 -16.14
CA CYS A 153 2.32 -4.91 -16.56
C CYS A 153 3.57 -4.42 -15.82
N LEU A 154 3.68 -4.63 -14.51
CA LEU A 154 4.82 -4.17 -13.71
C LEU A 154 6.15 -4.84 -14.11
N LEU A 155 6.13 -6.03 -14.71
CA LEU A 155 7.34 -6.61 -15.31
C LEU A 155 7.92 -5.76 -16.45
N ASP A 156 7.08 -5.02 -17.18
CA ASP A 156 7.56 -4.07 -18.19
C ASP A 156 8.04 -2.75 -17.57
N LEU A 157 7.59 -2.40 -16.35
CA LEU A 157 8.10 -1.21 -15.65
C LEU A 157 9.58 -1.39 -15.31
N LEU A 158 9.98 -2.59 -14.91
CA LEU A 158 11.39 -2.92 -14.68
C LEU A 158 12.22 -2.59 -15.92
N LYS A 159 11.83 -3.11 -17.09
CA LYS A 159 12.55 -2.89 -18.35
C LYS A 159 12.71 -1.39 -18.61
N GLU A 160 11.64 -0.63 -18.44
CA GLU A 160 11.66 0.83 -18.60
C GLU A 160 12.62 1.52 -17.63
N VAL A 161 12.65 1.10 -16.36
CA VAL A 161 13.58 1.66 -15.36
C VAL A 161 15.03 1.29 -15.70
N THR A 162 15.29 0.04 -16.05
CA THR A 162 16.62 -0.44 -16.44
C THR A 162 17.14 0.32 -17.66
N GLU A 163 16.31 0.49 -18.70
CA GLU A 163 16.68 1.21 -19.92
C GLU A 163 16.91 2.70 -19.68
N LYS A 164 16.06 3.36 -18.88
CA LYS A 164 16.12 4.82 -18.68
C LYS A 164 17.11 5.27 -17.61
N LYS A 165 17.34 4.45 -16.57
CA LYS A 165 18.11 4.84 -15.37
C LYS A 165 19.30 3.93 -15.11
N GLY A 166 19.30 2.70 -15.61
CA GLY A 166 20.33 1.71 -15.33
C GLY A 166 20.23 1.14 -13.91
N ALA A 167 21.11 0.18 -13.63
CA ALA A 167 21.10 -0.58 -12.37
C ALA A 167 21.90 0.07 -11.22
N THR A 168 22.84 0.96 -11.54
CA THR A 168 23.81 1.52 -10.59
C THR A 168 23.39 2.89 -10.03
N THR A 169 22.37 3.52 -10.61
CA THR A 169 21.89 4.85 -10.21
C THR A 169 20.61 4.73 -9.40
N TYR A 170 20.45 5.62 -8.42
CA TYR A 170 19.20 5.72 -7.68
C TYR A 170 18.05 6.11 -8.61
N SER A 171 16.89 5.46 -8.44
CA SER A 171 15.65 5.87 -9.10
C SER A 171 14.48 5.79 -8.11
N SER A 172 13.50 6.68 -8.27
CA SER A 172 12.23 6.64 -7.54
C SER A 172 11.17 5.88 -8.34
N TRP A 173 11.49 4.66 -8.76
CA TRP A 173 10.62 3.82 -9.60
C TRP A 173 9.27 3.50 -8.94
N ASP A 174 9.23 3.45 -7.61
CA ASP A 174 8.03 3.29 -6.81
C ASP A 174 7.00 4.41 -7.08
N SER A 175 7.48 5.64 -7.28
CA SER A 175 6.62 6.79 -7.63
C SER A 175 6.06 6.75 -9.05
N THR A 176 6.59 5.89 -9.93
CA THR A 176 6.13 5.77 -11.32
C THR A 176 5.12 4.64 -11.52
N ILE A 177 4.88 3.79 -10.51
CA ILE A 177 3.92 2.67 -10.57
C ILE A 177 2.52 3.15 -10.98
N ASP A 178 1.98 4.17 -10.32
CA ASP A 178 0.63 4.68 -10.60
C ASP A 178 0.46 5.16 -12.05
N PRO A 179 1.24 6.15 -12.53
CA PRO A 179 1.07 6.63 -13.90
C PRO A 179 1.34 5.51 -14.92
N PHE A 180 2.28 4.60 -14.65
CA PHE A 180 2.60 3.48 -15.54
C PHE A 180 1.42 2.51 -15.71
N LEU A 181 0.74 2.16 -14.62
CA LEU A 181 -0.44 1.27 -14.65
C LEU A 181 -1.65 1.98 -15.28
N ARG A 182 -1.87 3.26 -14.95
CA ARG A 182 -2.97 4.05 -15.52
C ARG A 182 -2.84 4.26 -17.03
N GLN A 183 -1.63 4.42 -17.55
CA GLN A 183 -1.38 4.46 -19.00
C GLN A 183 -1.79 3.16 -19.71
N ARG A 184 -1.80 2.04 -18.97
CA ARG A 184 -2.28 0.72 -19.44
C ARG A 184 -3.76 0.47 -19.11
N LYS A 185 -4.51 1.53 -18.79
CA LYS A 185 -5.94 1.50 -18.46
C LYS A 185 -6.27 0.65 -17.23
N LEU A 186 -5.30 0.47 -16.32
CA LEU A 186 -5.54 -0.17 -15.03
C LEU A 186 -5.85 0.88 -13.96
N LYS A 187 -6.64 0.47 -12.98
CA LYS A 187 -7.02 1.31 -11.84
C LYS A 187 -6.24 0.93 -10.59
N ASN A 188 -5.90 1.96 -9.81
CA ASN A 188 -5.11 1.81 -8.61
C ASN A 188 -5.89 2.33 -7.40
N TYR A 189 -5.73 1.68 -6.26
CA TYR A 189 -6.57 1.92 -5.08
C TYR A 189 -5.75 2.17 -3.82
N ILE A 190 -6.27 3.00 -2.94
CA ILE A 190 -5.72 3.23 -1.60
C ILE A 190 -6.76 2.85 -0.54
N PRO A 191 -6.33 2.42 0.65
CA PRO A 191 -7.25 1.98 1.67
C PRO A 191 -7.86 3.18 2.38
N TRP A 192 -9.02 2.94 3.00
CA TRP A 192 -9.67 3.92 3.87
C TRP A 192 -8.70 4.44 4.93
N ARG A 193 -8.06 3.51 5.62
CA ARG A 193 -6.97 3.70 6.59
C ARG A 193 -5.90 2.67 6.32
N ASN A 194 -4.66 2.95 6.72
CA ASN A 194 -3.56 2.02 6.48
C ASN A 194 -3.74 0.74 7.30
N TYR A 195 -3.46 -0.41 6.71
CA TYR A 195 -3.59 -1.72 7.36
C TYR A 195 -2.32 -2.10 8.15
N GLY A 196 -1.43 -1.15 8.31
CA GLY A 196 -0.18 -1.25 9.03
C GLY A 196 0.72 -0.08 8.67
N GLU A 197 1.99 -0.20 8.99
CA GLU A 197 2.99 0.80 8.61
C GLU A 197 4.35 0.19 8.30
N HIS A 198 5.16 0.97 7.60
CA HIS A 198 6.59 0.70 7.49
C HIS A 198 7.24 0.82 8.87
N GLY A 199 7.78 -0.28 9.37
CA GLY A 199 8.36 -0.40 10.71
C GLY A 199 9.88 -0.33 10.76
N GLY A 200 10.54 -0.32 9.60
CA GLY A 200 11.98 -0.24 9.50
C GLY A 200 12.56 1.13 9.82
N LEU A 201 13.90 1.14 9.83
CA LEU A 201 14.69 2.35 9.99
C LEU A 201 14.75 3.13 8.65
N PRO A 202 14.88 4.47 8.69
CA PRO A 202 15.10 5.28 7.49
C PRO A 202 16.22 4.74 6.60
N ASN A 203 15.95 4.57 5.31
CA ASN A 203 16.98 4.22 4.33
C ASN A 203 17.95 5.43 4.13
N PRO A 204 19.26 5.28 4.42
CA PRO A 204 20.23 6.35 4.21
C PRO A 204 20.32 6.84 2.75
N GLU A 205 20.04 5.96 1.77
CA GLU A 205 20.05 6.30 0.34
C GLU A 205 19.00 7.37 0.02
N HIS A 206 17.84 7.36 0.69
CA HIS A 206 16.82 8.41 0.52
C HIS A 206 17.35 9.79 0.93
N HIS A 207 18.09 9.87 2.04
CA HIS A 207 18.66 11.13 2.50
C HIS A 207 19.71 11.67 1.51
N GLN A 208 20.57 10.80 0.99
CA GLN A 208 21.56 11.15 -0.03
C GLN A 208 20.91 11.70 -1.31
N ASN A 209 19.65 11.36 -1.55
CA ASN A 209 18.86 11.79 -2.69
C ASN A 209 17.78 12.85 -2.33
N ASN A 210 17.95 13.59 -1.22
CA ASN A 210 17.06 14.68 -0.78
C ASN A 210 15.60 14.28 -0.54
N LEU A 211 15.35 13.01 -0.22
CA LEU A 211 14.03 12.50 0.15
C LEU A 211 13.82 12.54 1.67
N SER A 212 12.55 12.54 2.08
CA SER A 212 12.19 12.61 3.50
C SER A 212 12.64 11.35 4.24
N LYS A 213 13.20 11.54 5.45
CA LYS A 213 13.78 10.46 6.27
C LYS A 213 12.73 9.48 6.79
N THR A 214 11.49 9.92 7.00
CA THR A 214 10.49 9.11 7.70
C THR A 214 9.10 9.23 7.11
N HIS A 215 8.52 8.07 6.86
CA HIS A 215 7.15 7.90 6.42
C HIS A 215 6.49 6.86 7.33
N ARG A 216 5.58 7.33 8.18
CA ARG A 216 4.76 6.48 9.05
C ARG A 216 3.30 6.66 8.65
N ALA A 217 2.49 5.65 8.90
CA ALA A 217 1.07 5.70 8.53
C ALA A 217 0.40 6.87 9.25
N ASP A 218 -0.32 7.72 8.52
CA ASP A 218 -1.04 8.85 9.11
C ASP A 218 -2.22 8.42 9.97
N VAL A 219 -3.00 7.46 9.47
CA VAL A 219 -4.11 6.82 10.16
C VAL A 219 -4.06 5.32 9.94
N LEU A 220 -4.10 4.56 11.02
CA LEU A 220 -4.15 3.10 11.01
C LEU A 220 -5.60 2.64 11.15
N TYR A 221 -5.93 1.49 10.56
CA TYR A 221 -7.23 0.84 10.75
C TYR A 221 -7.41 0.33 12.18
N GLY A 222 -6.32 -0.08 12.82
CA GLY A 222 -6.31 -0.64 14.16
C GLY A 222 -4.96 -0.48 14.87
N LYS A 223 -4.77 -1.22 15.97
CA LYS A 223 -3.50 -1.28 16.68
C LYS A 223 -2.50 -2.12 15.91
N LEU A 224 -1.24 -1.70 15.87
CA LEU A 224 -0.15 -2.52 15.31
C LEU A 224 -0.01 -3.83 16.09
N ALA A 225 0.29 -4.91 15.38
CA ALA A 225 0.39 -6.25 15.94
C ALA A 225 1.63 -6.44 16.83
N PHE A 226 2.70 -5.70 16.56
CA PHE A 226 3.93 -5.71 17.33
C PHE A 226 4.61 -4.34 17.28
N MET A 227 5.62 -4.12 18.14
CA MET A 227 6.34 -2.85 18.19
C MET A 227 7.24 -2.71 16.95
N PRO A 228 7.13 -1.62 16.18
CA PRO A 228 8.02 -1.39 15.05
C PRO A 228 9.49 -1.24 15.47
N MET A 229 10.42 -1.68 14.62
CA MET A 229 11.87 -1.62 14.87
C MET A 229 12.35 -0.22 15.25
N TYR A 230 11.81 0.81 14.61
CA TYR A 230 12.15 2.21 14.92
C TYR A 230 11.80 2.66 16.35
N ALA A 231 10.99 1.88 17.06
CA ALA A 231 10.50 2.16 18.40
C ALA A 231 10.90 1.09 19.44
N VAL A 232 11.57 0.00 19.05
CA VAL A 232 11.96 -1.09 19.96
C VAL A 232 12.85 -0.61 21.11
N ASN A 233 13.82 0.26 20.81
CA ASN A 233 14.72 0.84 21.81
C ASN A 233 14.19 2.16 22.40
N GLY A 234 12.99 2.57 22.00
CA GLY A 234 12.38 3.82 22.43
C GLY A 234 11.44 3.63 23.62
N SER A 235 11.17 4.71 24.34
CA SER A 235 10.12 4.68 25.36
C SER A 235 8.74 4.59 24.69
N ARG A 236 7.75 4.04 25.39
CA ARG A 236 6.34 4.07 24.94
C ARG A 236 5.88 5.50 24.61
N GLN A 237 6.40 6.49 25.31
CA GLN A 237 6.13 7.90 25.04
C GLN A 237 6.70 8.35 23.69
N GLN A 238 7.92 7.93 23.35
CA GLN A 238 8.52 8.21 22.05
C GLN A 238 7.69 7.62 20.90
N PHE A 239 7.24 6.37 21.04
CA PHE A 239 6.33 5.76 20.06
C PHE A 239 5.03 6.58 19.90
N LEU A 240 4.38 6.95 21.00
CA LEU A 240 3.17 7.78 20.97
C LEU A 240 3.40 9.13 20.30
N MET A 241 4.54 9.78 20.57
CA MET A 241 4.91 11.05 19.93
C MET A 241 5.11 10.87 18.42
N ILE A 242 5.78 9.80 17.98
CA ILE A 242 5.95 9.49 16.54
C ILE A 242 4.57 9.27 15.88
N ARG A 243 3.67 8.53 16.53
CA ARG A 243 2.31 8.31 16.03
C ARG A 243 1.51 9.61 15.95
N LEU A 244 1.63 10.50 16.93
CA LEU A 244 1.01 11.83 16.93
C LEU A 244 1.56 12.69 15.77
N GLN A 245 2.87 12.72 15.58
CA GLN A 245 3.50 13.45 14.47
C GLN A 245 3.03 12.93 13.11
N ALA A 246 2.97 11.60 12.93
CA ALA A 246 2.47 10.98 11.71
C ALA A 246 1.01 11.37 11.43
N ARG A 247 0.19 11.38 12.48
CA ARG A 247 -1.21 11.79 12.43
C ARG A 247 -1.38 13.26 12.02
N LEU A 248 -0.63 14.16 12.64
CA LEU A 248 -0.62 15.59 12.30
C LEU A 248 -0.13 15.83 10.87
N LYS A 249 0.90 15.10 10.42
CA LYS A 249 1.41 15.16 9.04
C LYS A 249 0.34 14.74 8.02
N GLY A 250 -0.50 13.76 8.34
CA GLY A 250 -1.65 13.37 7.51
C GLY A 250 -2.69 14.48 7.39
N ILE A 251 -3.12 15.05 8.53
CA ILE A 251 -4.07 16.17 8.55
C ILE A 251 -3.50 17.37 7.79
N ALA A 252 -2.22 17.70 7.98
CA ALA A 252 -1.55 18.76 7.25
C ALA A 252 -1.56 18.51 5.73
N ARG A 253 -1.36 17.26 5.28
CA ARG A 253 -1.45 16.89 3.85
C ARG A 253 -2.87 17.05 3.31
N LEU A 254 -3.90 16.78 4.09
CA LEU A 254 -5.29 17.05 3.72
C LEU A 254 -5.52 18.55 3.54
N VAL A 255 -5.20 19.35 4.56
CA VAL A 255 -5.42 20.82 4.56
C VAL A 255 -4.61 21.53 3.47
N THR A 256 -3.38 21.08 3.20
CA THR A 256 -2.51 21.66 2.16
C THR A 256 -2.81 21.14 0.75
N GLY A 257 -3.87 20.34 0.57
CA GLY A 257 -4.25 19.78 -0.73
C GLY A 257 -3.25 18.75 -1.30
N ARG A 258 -2.32 18.26 -0.47
CA ARG A 258 -1.33 17.25 -0.84
C ARG A 258 -1.91 15.84 -0.87
N PHE A 259 -3.01 15.58 -0.14
CA PHE A 259 -3.77 14.33 -0.19
C PHE A 259 -4.92 14.36 -1.21
N LEU A 260 -5.68 15.47 -1.24
CA LEU A 260 -6.75 15.72 -2.20
C LEU A 260 -6.51 17.09 -2.83
N ARG A 261 -6.11 17.11 -4.11
CA ARG A 261 -5.85 18.37 -4.82
C ARG A 261 -7.17 19.09 -5.12
N LEU A 262 -7.16 20.42 -5.03
CA LEU A 262 -8.34 21.23 -5.38
C LEU A 262 -8.81 20.97 -6.83
N ARG A 263 -7.87 20.84 -7.78
CA ARG A 263 -8.19 20.53 -9.19
C ARG A 263 -8.89 19.19 -9.37
N VAL A 264 -8.51 18.18 -8.56
CA VAL A 264 -9.17 16.87 -8.56
C VAL A 264 -10.60 17.01 -8.07
N LEU A 265 -10.81 17.76 -6.97
CA LEU A 265 -12.14 17.97 -6.42
C LEU A 265 -13.06 18.73 -7.40
N GLN A 266 -12.56 19.79 -8.03
CA GLN A 266 -13.29 20.60 -9.00
C GLN A 266 -13.64 19.84 -10.29
N GLY A 267 -12.77 18.92 -10.73
CA GLY A 267 -12.98 18.10 -11.93
C GLY A 267 -13.71 16.78 -11.68
N SER A 268 -14.08 16.47 -10.44
CA SER A 268 -14.73 15.21 -10.10
C SER A 268 -16.21 15.22 -10.45
N SER A 269 -16.73 14.10 -10.96
CA SER A 269 -18.18 13.87 -11.09
C SER A 269 -18.85 13.56 -9.75
N THR A 270 -18.08 13.26 -8.69
CA THR A 270 -18.57 12.91 -7.35
C THR A 270 -17.82 13.67 -6.24
N PRO A 271 -17.78 15.02 -6.28
CA PRO A 271 -16.95 15.84 -5.39
C PRO A 271 -17.27 15.64 -3.90
N ALA A 272 -18.55 15.44 -3.57
CA ALA A 272 -18.97 15.17 -2.20
C ALA A 272 -18.44 13.81 -1.68
N LYS A 273 -18.40 12.78 -2.52
CA LYS A 273 -17.90 11.44 -2.14
C LYS A 273 -16.40 11.49 -1.85
N ILE A 274 -15.61 12.11 -2.73
CA ILE A 274 -14.15 12.19 -2.55
C ILE A 274 -13.76 13.08 -1.36
N LEU A 275 -14.47 14.20 -1.15
CA LEU A 275 -14.26 15.05 0.02
C LEU A 275 -14.61 14.31 1.31
N ARG A 276 -15.78 13.64 1.34
CA ARG A 276 -16.17 12.80 2.49
C ARG A 276 -15.13 11.74 2.77
N PHE A 277 -14.61 11.08 1.73
CA PHE A 277 -13.56 10.09 1.92
C PHE A 277 -12.31 10.71 2.56
N ALA A 278 -11.83 11.81 1.99
CA ALA A 278 -10.61 12.47 2.44
C ALA A 278 -10.69 13.01 3.87
N VAL A 279 -11.86 13.50 4.29
CA VAL A 279 -12.07 14.03 5.65
C VAL A 279 -12.34 12.90 6.65
N PHE A 280 -13.29 12.02 6.37
CA PHE A 280 -13.74 11.04 7.37
C PHE A 280 -12.71 9.94 7.64
N ARG A 281 -11.75 9.67 6.74
CA ARG A 281 -10.65 8.73 7.06
C ARG A 281 -9.88 9.18 8.29
N HIS A 282 -9.74 10.49 8.46
CA HIS A 282 -9.14 11.06 9.65
C HIS A 282 -10.15 11.05 10.80
N PHE A 283 -11.32 11.66 10.65
CA PHE A 283 -12.14 12.05 11.81
C PHE A 283 -13.25 11.08 12.21
N SER A 284 -13.47 9.99 11.47
CA SER A 284 -14.45 8.96 11.86
C SER A 284 -14.00 8.20 13.11
N LEU A 285 -14.93 7.92 14.02
CA LEU A 285 -14.70 7.00 15.14
C LEU A 285 -14.88 5.52 14.73
N ILE A 286 -15.55 5.29 13.60
CA ILE A 286 -15.80 3.94 13.06
C ILE A 286 -14.57 3.54 12.21
N PRO A 287 -13.98 2.34 12.46
CA PRO A 287 -12.93 1.74 11.64
C PRO A 287 -13.29 1.69 10.15
#